data_AF-A0A378C5T1-F1
#
_entry.id   AF-A0A378C5T1-F1
#
_cell.length_a   1.000
_cell.length_b   1.000
_cell.length_c   1.000
_cell.angle_alpha   90.00
_cell.angle_beta   90.00
_cell.angle_gamma   90.00
#
_symmetry.space_group_name_H-M   'P 1'
#
loop_
_entity.id
_entity.type
_entity.pdbx_description
1 polymer ?
#
loop_
_entity_poly.entity_id
_entity_poly.type
_entity_poly.pdbx_seq_one_letter_code
_entity_poly.pdbx_strand_id
1 'polypeptide(L)'
;MQRVCPHSFLHGHALVMKKGQRLSRDALRDQLEGAGYRHVDQVMEHGEYATRGALLDLFPMGSDQPYRLDFFDDEIDSLRLFDVDSQRTLEEVAAINLLPAHEFPPIRPPSSCSAASGATALR
;
A
#
# COMPACT_ATOMS: atom_id res chain seq x y z
N MET A 1 29.71 3.23 -11.27
CA MET A 1 28.85 3.84 -10.23
C MET A 1 27.42 3.83 -10.74
N GLN A 2 26.52 3.15 -10.03
CA GLN A 2 25.10 3.06 -10.39
C GLN A 2 24.36 4.30 -9.89
N ARG A 3 23.49 4.88 -10.73
CA ARG A 3 22.60 5.98 -10.32
C ARG A 3 21.39 5.37 -9.61
N VAL A 4 21.05 5.90 -8.45
CA VAL A 4 19.90 5.50 -7.64
C VAL A 4 18.83 6.59 -7.68
N CYS A 5 17.59 6.22 -7.37
CA CYS A 5 16.48 7.16 -7.29
C CYS A 5 16.72 8.24 -6.23
N PRO A 6 16.25 9.49 -6.46
CA PRO A 6 16.37 10.55 -5.48
C PRO A 6 15.51 10.23 -4.25
N HIS A 7 16.03 10.53 -3.05
CA HIS A 7 15.36 10.24 -1.78
C HIS A 7 13.97 10.88 -1.64
N SER A 8 13.72 11.99 -2.35
CA SER A 8 12.41 12.64 -2.44
C SER A 8 11.34 11.75 -3.08
N PHE A 9 11.73 10.84 -3.98
CA PHE A 9 10.82 9.90 -4.63
C PHE A 9 10.31 8.85 -3.64
N LEU A 10 11.21 8.26 -2.85
CA LEU A 10 10.83 7.29 -1.81
C LEU A 10 9.86 7.88 -0.78
N HIS A 11 10.08 9.13 -0.36
CA HIS A 11 9.23 9.79 0.63
C HIS A 11 7.86 10.21 0.08
N GLY A 12 7.79 10.61 -1.20
CA GLY A 12 6.54 11.05 -1.84
C GLY A 12 5.57 9.91 -2.16
N HIS A 13 6.09 8.68 -2.26
CA HIS A 13 5.30 7.48 -2.61
C HIS A 13 5.22 6.45 -1.50
N ALA A 14 5.71 6.76 -0.29
CA ALA A 14 5.52 5.91 0.87
C ALA A 14 4.06 5.99 1.36
N LEU A 15 3.41 4.85 1.49
CA LEU A 15 2.06 4.76 2.04
C LEU A 15 2.11 4.33 3.50
N VAL A 16 1.59 5.18 4.38
CA VAL A 16 1.45 4.86 5.80
C VAL A 16 -0.01 4.52 6.06
N MET A 17 -0.26 3.31 6.56
CA MET A 17 -1.58 2.87 6.97
C MET A 17 -1.59 2.56 8.46
N LYS A 18 -2.63 3.01 9.16
CA LYS A 18 -2.80 2.80 10.60
C LYS A 18 -4.13 2.12 10.89
N LYS A 19 -4.17 1.37 11.99
CA LYS A 19 -5.42 0.83 12.53
C LYS A 19 -6.39 1.98 12.83
N GLY A 20 -7.66 1.82 12.46
CA GLY A 20 -8.71 2.84 12.61
C GLY A 20 -8.66 3.98 11.60
N GLN A 21 -7.83 3.86 10.54
CA GLN A 21 -7.81 4.83 9.47
C GLN A 21 -9.01 4.62 8.54
N ARG A 22 -9.73 5.71 8.27
CA ARG A 22 -10.76 5.77 7.22
C ARG A 22 -10.11 5.68 5.86
N LEU A 23 -10.05 4.47 5.32
CA LEU A 23 -9.54 4.15 4.01
C LEU A 23 -10.38 3.01 3.45
N SER A 24 -11.06 3.23 2.33
CA SER A 24 -11.80 2.18 1.67
C SER A 24 -10.83 1.22 0.98
N ARG A 25 -11.20 -0.06 0.93
CA ARG A 25 -10.43 -1.11 0.24
C ARG A 25 -10.16 -0.73 -1.22
N ASP A 26 -11.15 -0.18 -1.91
CA ASP A 26 -11.03 0.17 -3.33
C ASP A 26 -10.06 1.34 -3.53
N ALA A 27 -10.04 2.33 -2.63
CA ALA A 27 -9.04 3.39 -2.65
C ALA A 27 -7.63 2.85 -2.40
N LEU A 28 -7.47 1.90 -1.45
CA LEU A 28 -6.17 1.27 -1.23
C LEU A 28 -5.72 0.45 -2.44
N ARG A 29 -6.63 -0.28 -3.10
CA ARG A 29 -6.32 -1.00 -4.34
C ARG A 29 -5.77 -0.06 -5.41
N ASP A 30 -6.45 1.04 -5.68
CA ASP A 30 -6.02 2.00 -6.70
C ASP A 30 -4.65 2.63 -6.36
N GLN A 31 -4.38 2.85 -5.07
CA GLN A 31 -3.07 3.29 -4.58
C GLN A 31 -1.98 2.23 -4.78
N LEU A 32 -2.26 0.96 -4.50
CA LEU A 32 -1.33 -0.15 -4.69
C LEU A 32 -1.00 -0.35 -6.16
N GLU A 33 -2.01 -0.34 -7.04
CA GLU A 33 -1.81 -0.38 -8.50
C GLU A 33 -0.96 0.80 -8.98
N GLY A 34 -1.26 2.01 -8.48
CA GLY A 34 -0.49 3.23 -8.75
C GLY A 34 0.93 3.23 -8.16
N ALA A 35 1.21 2.37 -7.19
CA ALA A 35 2.54 2.16 -6.62
C ALA A 35 3.31 1.02 -7.33
N GLY A 36 2.68 0.31 -8.27
CA GLY A 36 3.28 -0.79 -9.04
C GLY A 36 3.10 -2.18 -8.45
N TYR A 37 2.20 -2.35 -7.47
CA TYR A 37 1.91 -3.67 -6.91
C TYR A 37 1.06 -4.51 -7.87
N ARG A 38 1.27 -5.83 -7.85
CA ARG A 38 0.57 -6.80 -8.70
C ARG A 38 -0.62 -7.41 -7.95
N HIS A 39 -1.79 -7.39 -8.59
CA HIS A 39 -2.98 -8.09 -8.10
C HIS A 39 -2.86 -9.59 -8.37
N VAL A 40 -3.00 -10.40 -7.32
CA VAL A 40 -2.93 -11.86 -7.38
C VAL A 40 -4.03 -12.48 -6.53
N ASP A 41 -4.36 -13.76 -6.75
CA ASP A 41 -5.32 -14.49 -5.93
C ASP A 41 -4.77 -14.87 -4.56
N GLN A 42 -3.45 -15.07 -4.49
CA GLN A 42 -2.70 -15.44 -3.29
C GLN A 42 -1.33 -14.77 -3.32
N VAL A 43 -1.02 -14.04 -2.25
CA VAL A 43 0.27 -13.36 -2.06
C VAL A 43 1.34 -14.39 -1.73
N MET A 44 2.42 -14.40 -2.52
CA MET A 44 3.58 -15.27 -2.30
C MET A 44 4.89 -14.49 -2.31
N GLU A 45 4.98 -13.44 -3.13
CA GLU A 45 6.20 -12.65 -3.33
C GLU A 45 6.01 -11.19 -2.91
N HIS A 46 7.13 -10.48 -2.68
CA HIS A 46 7.13 -9.04 -2.45
C HIS A 46 6.54 -8.27 -3.65
N GLY A 47 5.79 -7.20 -3.37
CA GLY A 47 5.14 -6.40 -4.40
C GLY A 47 3.81 -6.98 -4.89
N GLU A 48 3.28 -8.00 -4.22
CA GLU A 48 1.98 -8.59 -4.50
C GLU A 48 0.92 -8.17 -3.49
N TYR A 49 -0.32 -8.13 -3.95
CA TYR A 49 -1.48 -7.99 -3.07
C TYR A 49 -2.66 -8.84 -3.57
N ALA A 50 -3.47 -9.32 -2.64
CA ALA A 50 -4.68 -10.09 -2.91
C ALA A 50 -5.86 -9.49 -2.14
N THR A 51 -7.04 -9.52 -2.76
CA THR A 51 -8.28 -9.01 -2.17
C THR A 51 -9.29 -10.14 -2.03
N ARG A 52 -9.77 -10.40 -0.80
CA ARG A 52 -10.73 -11.45 -0.48
C ARG A 52 -11.85 -10.89 0.39
N GLY A 53 -12.88 -10.33 -0.25
CA GLY A 53 -14.01 -9.73 0.45
C GLY A 53 -13.59 -8.51 1.27
N ALA A 54 -13.63 -8.66 2.61
CA ALA A 54 -13.19 -7.66 3.58
C ALA A 54 -11.67 -7.73 3.88
N LEU A 55 -10.99 -8.80 3.45
CA LEU A 55 -9.56 -8.98 3.69
C LEU A 55 -8.74 -8.47 2.52
N LEU A 56 -7.61 -7.84 2.81
CA LEU A 56 -6.59 -7.51 1.84
C LEU A 56 -5.23 -7.98 2.34
N ASP A 57 -4.64 -8.90 1.61
CA ASP A 57 -3.27 -9.38 1.86
C ASP A 57 -2.32 -8.57 1.00
N LEU A 58 -1.21 -8.11 1.56
CA LEU A 58 -0.18 -7.40 0.82
C LEU A 58 1.21 -7.76 1.32
N PHE A 59 2.16 -7.85 0.41
CA PHE A 59 3.57 -8.03 0.73
C PHE A 59 4.36 -6.76 0.36
N PRO A 60 4.71 -5.89 1.33
CA PRO A 60 5.42 -4.67 1.03
C PRO A 60 6.84 -4.96 0.55
N MET A 61 7.32 -4.17 -0.43
CA MET A 61 8.74 -4.16 -0.73
C MET A 61 9.54 -3.66 0.47
N GLY A 62 10.55 -4.42 0.88
CA GLY A 62 11.42 -4.09 2.02
C GLY A 62 10.92 -4.54 3.39
N SER A 63 9.78 -5.24 3.46
CA SER A 63 9.36 -5.98 4.65
C SER A 63 9.79 -7.45 4.54
N ASP A 64 10.10 -8.09 5.66
CA ASP A 64 10.40 -9.53 5.69
C ASP A 64 9.11 -10.38 5.69
N GLN A 65 7.98 -9.78 6.06
CA GLN A 65 6.71 -10.49 6.24
C GLN A 65 5.55 -9.74 5.55
N PRO A 66 4.53 -10.46 5.04
CA PRO A 66 3.33 -9.87 4.50
C PRO A 66 2.33 -9.50 5.60
N TYR A 67 1.42 -8.59 5.24
CA TYR A 67 0.39 -8.08 6.12
C TYR A 67 -0.99 -8.40 5.57
N ARG A 68 -1.91 -8.76 6.47
CA ARG A 68 -3.34 -8.92 6.23
C ARG A 68 -4.07 -7.77 6.90
N LEU A 69 -4.80 -7.01 6.11
CA LEU A 69 -5.67 -5.93 6.55
C LEU A 69 -7.10 -6.45 6.54
N ASP A 70 -7.80 -6.23 7.65
CA ASP A 70 -9.22 -6.46 7.76
C ASP A 70 -9.96 -5.12 7.64
N PHE A 71 -10.88 -5.03 6.70
CA PHE A 71 -11.68 -3.84 6.44
C PHE A 71 -13.08 -4.02 7.02
N PHE A 72 -13.50 -3.04 7.80
CA PHE A 72 -14.89 -2.94 8.24
C PHE A 72 -15.48 -1.67 7.64
N ASP A 73 -16.40 -1.84 6.69
CA ASP A 73 -16.96 -0.73 5.90
C ASP A 73 -15.84 0.05 5.17
N ASP A 74 -15.70 1.35 5.40
CA ASP A 74 -14.65 2.21 4.83
C ASP A 74 -13.48 2.48 5.81
N GLU A 75 -13.20 1.54 6.72
CA GLU A 75 -12.17 1.68 7.76
C GLU A 75 -11.29 0.42 7.89
N ILE A 76 -10.01 0.63 8.19
CA ILE A 76 -9.08 -0.45 8.55
C ILE A 76 -9.36 -0.86 10.00
N ASP A 77 -10.03 -2.00 10.18
CA ASP A 77 -10.37 -2.53 11.50
C ASP A 77 -9.15 -3.13 12.20
N SER A 78 -8.39 -3.98 11.51
CA SER A 78 -7.16 -4.58 12.06
C SER A 78 -6.08 -4.81 11.01
N LEU A 79 -4.82 -4.75 11.44
CA LEU A 79 -3.66 -5.11 10.63
C LEU A 79 -2.90 -6.23 11.34
N ARG A 80 -2.66 -7.33 10.63
CA ARG A 80 -2.00 -8.51 11.18
C ARG A 80 -0.88 -8.95 10.28
N LEU A 81 0.23 -9.38 10.86
CA LEU A 81 1.23 -10.15 10.13
C LEU A 81 0.69 -11.54 9.83
N PHE A 82 1.02 -12.10 8.68
CA PHE A 82 0.72 -13.50 8.39
C PHE A 82 1.91 -14.18 7.73
N ASP A 83 1.97 -15.49 7.84
CA ASP A 83 3.03 -16.28 7.23
C ASP A 83 2.56 -16.83 5.87
N VAL A 84 3.35 -16.63 4.81
CA VAL A 84 2.98 -17.04 3.43
C VAL A 84 2.86 -18.55 3.29
N ASP A 85 3.70 -19.31 4.00
CA ASP A 85 3.77 -20.76 3.88
C ASP A 85 2.59 -21.45 4.59
N SER A 86 2.27 -21.01 5.80
CA SER A 86 1.17 -21.55 6.61
C SER A 86 -0.17 -20.85 6.38
N GLN A 87 -0.18 -19.67 5.75
CA GLN A 87 -1.34 -18.77 5.62
C GLN A 87 -2.02 -18.41 6.94
N ARG A 88 -1.28 -18.47 8.06
CA ARG A 88 -1.80 -18.16 9.40
C ARG A 88 -1.41 -16.76 9.81
N THR A 89 -2.34 -16.05 10.43
CA THR A 89 -2.07 -14.78 11.08
C THR A 89 -1.22 -15.01 12.33
N LEU A 90 -0.27 -14.11 12.53
CA LEU A 90 0.70 -14.11 13.62
C LEU A 90 0.33 -13.01 14.62
N GLU A 91 1.04 -11.89 14.59
CA GLU A 91 0.88 -10.77 15.51
C GLU A 91 0.07 -9.62 14.89
N GLU A 92 -0.60 -8.85 15.73
CA GLU A 92 -1.33 -7.65 15.32
C GLU A 92 -0.39 -6.44 15.39
N VAL A 93 -0.43 -5.60 14.35
CA VAL A 93 0.40 -4.40 14.23
C VAL A 93 -0.47 -3.14 14.22
N ALA A 94 0.03 -2.06 14.82
CA ALA A 94 -0.71 -0.80 14.91
C ALA A 94 -0.63 0.03 13.62
N ALA A 95 0.46 -0.10 12.86
CA ALA A 95 0.72 0.66 11.65
C ALA A 95 1.67 -0.11 10.72
N ILE A 96 1.53 0.13 9.42
CA ILE A 96 2.44 -0.35 8.39
C ILE A 96 2.92 0.81 7.52
N ASN A 97 4.19 0.74 7.14
CA ASN A 97 4.79 1.64 6.17
C ASN A 97 5.08 0.84 4.89
N LEU A 98 4.34 1.12 3.83
CA LEU A 98 4.62 0.64 2.49
C LEU A 98 5.65 1.55 1.83
N LEU A 99 6.72 0.95 1.35
CA LEU A 99 7.57 1.58 0.35
C LEU A 99 6.97 1.34 -1.06
N PRO A 100 7.18 2.25 -2.02
CA PRO A 100 6.76 2.03 -3.40
C PRO A 100 7.39 0.76 -3.99
N ALA A 101 6.67 0.07 -4.88
CA ALA A 101 7.14 -1.20 -5.44
C ALA A 101 8.34 -1.04 -6.41
N HIS A 102 8.51 0.17 -6.96
CA HIS A 102 9.57 0.50 -7.89
C HIS A 102 10.28 1.80 -7.51
N GLU A 103 11.55 1.89 -7.89
CA GLU A 103 12.40 3.10 -7.75
C GLU A 103 12.02 4.23 -8.73
N PHE A 104 11.02 3.99 -9.59
CA PHE A 104 10.51 4.92 -10.60
C PHE A 104 8.98 4.90 -10.61
N PRO A 105 8.31 6.02 -10.91
CA PRO A 105 6.86 6.06 -10.96
C PRO A 105 6.37 5.15 -12.09
N PRO A 106 5.31 4.34 -11.88
CA PRO A 106 4.77 3.55 -12.96
C PRO A 106 4.27 4.46 -14.08
N ILE A 107 4.39 3.98 -15.32
CA ILE A 107 4.14 4.76 -16.54
C ILE A 107 2.67 5.19 -16.70
N ARG A 108 1.76 4.61 -15.89
CA ARG A 108 0.35 4.99 -15.81
C ARG A 108 0.18 6.08 -14.74
N PRO A 109 -0.33 7.27 -15.08
CA PRO A 109 -0.67 8.26 -14.06
C PRO A 109 -1.76 7.68 -13.14
N PRO A 110 -1.69 7.89 -11.81
CA PRO A 110 -2.74 7.43 -10.92
C PRO A 110 -4.07 8.06 -11.33
N SER A 111 -5.12 7.23 -11.44
CA SER A 111 -6.47 7.58 -11.92
C SER A 111 -7.17 8.65 -11.08
N SER A 112 -6.62 9.02 -9.94
CA SER A 112 -7.17 9.99 -9.00
C SER A 112 -6.16 11.10 -8.66
N CYS A 113 -5.59 11.73 -9.68
CA CYS A 113 -5.02 13.07 -9.51
C CYS A 113 -6.18 14.10 -9.42
N SER A 114 -6.89 14.11 -8.29
CA SER A 114 -7.63 15.31 -7.89
C SER A 114 -6.58 16.32 -7.44
N ALA A 115 -6.19 17.20 -8.35
CA ALA A 115 -5.39 18.37 -8.04
C ALA A 115 -6.07 19.12 -6.90
N ALA A 116 -5.47 19.07 -5.71
CA ALA A 116 -5.85 19.94 -4.62
C ALA A 116 -5.63 21.39 -5.09
N SER A 117 -6.74 22.03 -5.42
CA SER A 117 -6.86 23.44 -5.69
C SER A 117 -6.21 24.22 -4.54
N GLY A 118 -5.11 24.90 -4.86
CA GLY A 118 -4.42 25.83 -3.98
C GLY A 118 -4.24 27.17 -4.69
N ALA A 119 -5.33 27.73 -5.22
CA ALA A 119 -5.37 29.13 -5.60
C ALA A 119 -5.23 29.99 -4.33
N THR A 120 -4.00 30.36 -3.98
CA THR A 120 -3.75 31.45 -3.02
C THR A 120 -3.48 32.71 -3.82
N ALA A 121 -4.48 33.58 -3.81
CA ALA A 121 -4.40 34.95 -4.29
C ALA A 121 -3.23 35.69 -3.62
N LEU A 122 -2.37 36.31 -4.44
CA LEU A 122 -1.63 37.49 -4.01
C LEU A 122 -2.10 38.70 -4.83
N ARG A 123 -2.30 39.77 -4.06
CA ARG A 123 -2.75 41.12 -4.40
C ARG A 123 -1.91 41.79 -5.47
#